data_AF-A0A0S4QV22-F1
#
_entry.id   AF-A0A0S4QV22-F1
#
_cell.length_a   1.000
_cell.length_b   1.000
_cell.length_c   1.000
_cell.angle_alpha   90.00
_cell.angle_beta   90.00
_cell.angle_gamma   90.00
#
_symmetry.space_group_name_H-M   'P 1'
#
loop_
_entity.id
_entity.type
_entity.pdbx_description
1 polymer ?
#
loop_
_entity_poly.entity_id
_entity_poly.type
_entity_poly.pdbx_seq_one_letter_code
_entity_poly.pdbx_strand_id
1 'polypeptide(L)'
;MPLVEHSRMATLLGLVNKLPQTLLPGRPGLQIAIAWANCLLQRAQPAQTALDHVRATLVSVADDTSREILGEADVVQACIDVYGDRIDRAAILVAPYLADDPSYRPWPVAVSSNIRTFVDIHTFAYDTAKTRQQWANAFHETTHGPFPAVYGRCFAGLAAFAQLDLVTAGRLYKEAVVLARGGAGGKSHAARMAGALLGRLYYERGDINAAERLLEECHELGAESGVADFMIATYSTLARIKVLRGDVEDAWSFLNEGEEAASQLSLPRLSAAVDHERLRLHLDLGDIRSAQNVLARQVEDIERGDDGIAMATRHYQLAMRARIMSAQGDYEGALRLLSEILQESSSVAWRYAETTARVELAVVLSLGGDSDAAIRAAVPALVAGARSGLVRTMIDAGPELLKIIRGLRDASRCRRWPANLPTVPSDYLYKLLTATHIDAGRAAIPIIDRPGERNPPEEPLNAREIDILRLLNCGLSNKEIARSLGLTINTVKWYLKNIYAKLGVARRGESVAEARRRGFLP
;
A
#
# COMPACT_ATOMS: atom_id res chain seq x y z
N MET A 1 -25.95 22.71 1.57
CA MET A 1 -26.22 21.31 1.93
C MET A 1 -25.57 20.99 3.28
N PRO A 2 -26.04 21.60 4.39
CA PRO A 2 -25.21 21.69 5.59
C PRO A 2 -24.84 20.32 6.18
N LEU A 3 -25.77 19.35 6.17
CA LEU A 3 -25.49 18.01 6.71
C LEU A 3 -24.48 17.22 5.88
N VAL A 4 -24.44 17.38 4.56
CA VAL A 4 -23.43 16.74 3.69
C VAL A 4 -22.07 17.37 3.93
N GLU A 5 -22.01 18.71 3.91
CA GLU A 5 -20.79 19.49 4.14
C GLU A 5 -20.18 19.19 5.52
N HIS A 6 -21.01 18.99 6.55
CA HIS A 6 -20.59 18.64 7.91
C HIS A 6 -20.42 17.14 8.17
N SER A 7 -20.26 16.32 7.13
CA SER A 7 -19.96 14.88 7.28
C SER A 7 -21.06 14.06 7.97
N ARG A 8 -22.33 14.50 7.88
CA ARG A 8 -23.49 13.83 8.52
C ARG A 8 -24.38 13.12 7.49
N MET A 9 -23.76 12.42 6.53
CA MET A 9 -24.46 11.71 5.45
C MET A 9 -25.46 10.68 5.98
N ALA A 10 -25.06 9.86 6.97
CA ALA A 10 -25.95 8.87 7.57
C ALA A 10 -27.17 9.51 8.26
N THR A 11 -26.97 10.65 8.93
CA THR A 11 -28.07 11.42 9.52
C THR A 11 -29.00 11.97 8.46
N LEU A 12 -28.47 12.51 7.36
CA LEU A 12 -29.28 12.98 6.24
C LEU A 12 -30.15 11.85 5.70
N LEU A 13 -29.57 10.69 5.38
CA LEU A 13 -30.31 9.55 4.85
C LEU A 13 -31.34 9.03 5.87
N GLY A 14 -31.00 9.00 7.15
CA GLY A 14 -31.94 8.64 8.22
C GLY A 14 -33.14 9.59 8.33
N LEU A 15 -32.95 10.89 8.07
CA LEU A 15 -34.04 11.88 8.00
C LEU A 15 -34.86 11.74 6.72
N VAL A 16 -34.20 11.54 5.58
CA VAL A 16 -34.86 11.29 4.29
C VAL A 16 -35.78 10.07 4.36
N ASN A 17 -35.36 9.00 5.02
CA ASN A 17 -36.15 7.78 5.18
C ASN A 17 -37.44 7.98 6.00
N LYS A 18 -37.57 9.08 6.75
CA LYS A 18 -38.80 9.42 7.48
C LYS A 18 -39.82 10.18 6.64
N LEU A 19 -39.45 10.62 5.43
CA LEU A 19 -40.36 11.32 4.52
C LEU A 19 -41.17 10.31 3.68
N PRO A 20 -42.39 10.68 3.22
CA PRO A 20 -43.15 9.86 2.28
C PRO A 20 -42.35 9.65 0.98
N GLN A 21 -42.06 8.38 0.66
CA GLN A 21 -41.20 8.01 -0.47
C GLN A 21 -41.75 8.49 -1.83
N THR A 22 -43.07 8.59 -1.95
CA THR A 22 -43.75 9.09 -3.16
C THR A 22 -43.46 10.57 -3.47
N LEU A 23 -43.03 11.36 -2.48
CA LEU A 23 -42.75 12.79 -2.64
C LEU A 23 -41.29 13.08 -2.98
N LEU A 24 -40.40 12.08 -2.91
CA LEU A 24 -38.96 12.29 -3.09
C LEU A 24 -38.55 12.50 -4.55
N PRO A 25 -39.04 11.73 -5.55
CA PRO A 25 -38.54 11.85 -6.94
C PRO A 25 -38.68 13.25 -7.54
N GLY A 26 -39.78 13.95 -7.25
CA GLY A 26 -40.06 15.30 -7.80
C GLY A 26 -39.38 16.46 -7.07
N ARG A 27 -38.39 16.21 -6.19
CA ARG A 27 -37.70 17.24 -5.42
C ARG A 27 -36.20 17.27 -5.75
N PRO A 28 -35.77 17.97 -6.81
CA PRO A 28 -34.41 17.88 -7.33
C PRO A 28 -33.35 18.34 -6.30
N GLY A 29 -33.62 19.41 -5.54
CA GLY A 29 -32.74 19.86 -4.46
C GLY A 29 -32.54 18.85 -3.32
N LEU A 30 -33.53 17.99 -3.05
CA LEU A 30 -33.40 16.92 -2.07
C LEU A 30 -32.69 15.70 -2.68
N GLN A 31 -32.99 15.37 -3.94
CA GLN A 31 -32.34 14.28 -4.66
C GLN A 31 -30.83 14.53 -4.83
N ILE A 32 -30.40 15.76 -5.10
CA ILE A 32 -28.97 16.06 -5.17
C ILE A 32 -28.28 15.87 -3.80
N ALA A 33 -28.94 16.19 -2.69
CA ALA A 33 -28.41 15.94 -1.36
C ALA A 33 -28.34 14.43 -1.03
N ILE A 34 -29.35 13.65 -1.47
CA ILE A 34 -29.35 12.18 -1.39
C ILE A 34 -28.20 11.59 -2.23
N ALA A 35 -27.98 12.12 -3.43
CA ALA A 35 -26.92 11.69 -4.33
C ALA A 35 -25.54 11.91 -3.70
N TRP A 36 -25.27 13.11 -3.17
CA TRP A 36 -24.03 13.39 -2.44
C TRP A 36 -23.81 12.47 -1.24
N ALA A 37 -24.83 12.27 -0.41
CA ALA A 37 -24.70 11.43 0.78
C ALA A 37 -24.41 9.97 0.43
N ASN A 38 -25.07 9.42 -0.58
CA ASN A 38 -24.78 8.06 -1.05
C ASN A 38 -23.41 7.98 -1.73
N CYS A 39 -23.03 8.98 -2.54
CA CYS A 39 -21.73 9.04 -3.20
C CYS A 39 -20.57 9.03 -2.19
N LEU A 40 -20.62 9.88 -1.16
CA LEU A 40 -19.58 9.95 -0.12
C LEU A 40 -19.56 8.72 0.80
N LEU A 41 -20.66 7.97 0.88
CA LEU A 41 -20.74 6.65 1.54
C LEU A 41 -20.45 5.49 0.56
N GLN A 42 -19.98 5.80 -0.65
CA GLN A 42 -19.64 4.84 -1.72
C GLN A 42 -20.77 3.91 -2.15
N ARG A 43 -22.01 4.39 -2.06
CA ARG A 43 -23.22 3.70 -2.52
C ARG A 43 -23.54 4.19 -3.94
N ALA A 44 -22.80 3.67 -4.91
CA ALA A 44 -22.90 4.10 -6.31
C ALA A 44 -24.31 3.96 -6.87
N GLN A 45 -24.97 2.81 -6.69
CA GLN A 45 -26.29 2.55 -7.26
C GLN A 45 -27.40 3.47 -6.68
N PRO A 46 -27.53 3.64 -5.35
CA PRO A 46 -28.44 4.63 -4.79
C PRO A 46 -28.12 6.08 -5.20
N ALA A 47 -26.84 6.44 -5.32
CA ALA A 47 -26.45 7.76 -5.79
C ALA A 47 -26.88 7.99 -7.24
N GLN A 48 -26.65 7.00 -8.12
CA GLN A 48 -27.06 7.04 -9.53
C GLN A 48 -28.58 7.20 -9.67
N THR A 49 -29.35 6.44 -8.90
CA THR A 49 -30.82 6.53 -8.88
C THR A 49 -31.29 7.96 -8.53
N ALA A 50 -30.64 8.59 -7.56
CA ALA A 50 -30.96 9.97 -7.18
C ALA A 50 -30.59 10.98 -8.28
N LEU A 51 -29.44 10.80 -8.96
CA LEU A 51 -29.05 11.62 -10.11
C LEU A 51 -30.02 11.47 -11.29
N ASP A 52 -30.50 10.27 -11.55
CA ASP A 52 -31.47 10.01 -12.61
C ASP A 52 -32.79 10.73 -12.33
N HIS A 53 -33.24 10.78 -11.07
CA HIS A 53 -34.40 11.59 -10.67
C HIS A 53 -34.18 13.09 -10.83
N VAL A 54 -32.99 13.61 -10.50
CA VAL A 54 -32.63 15.02 -10.74
C VAL A 54 -32.74 15.33 -12.23
N ARG A 55 -32.06 14.55 -13.07
CA ARG A 55 -32.02 14.75 -14.52
C ARG A 55 -33.41 14.66 -15.12
N ALA A 56 -34.20 13.64 -14.77
CA ALA A 56 -35.57 13.47 -15.24
C ALA A 56 -36.50 14.64 -14.88
N THR A 57 -36.32 15.24 -13.70
CA THR A 57 -37.16 16.36 -13.24
C THR A 57 -36.80 17.67 -13.95
N LEU A 58 -35.54 17.85 -14.35
CA LEU A 58 -35.02 19.11 -14.87
C LEU A 58 -34.84 19.16 -16.40
N VAL A 59 -35.16 18.08 -17.14
CA VAL A 59 -34.96 17.97 -18.62
C VAL A 59 -35.45 19.19 -19.42
N SER A 60 -36.56 19.80 -19.00
CA SER A 60 -37.23 20.89 -19.73
C SER A 60 -37.24 22.23 -18.99
N VAL A 61 -36.44 22.38 -17.92
CA VAL A 61 -36.43 23.58 -17.09
C VAL A 61 -35.11 24.34 -17.28
N ALA A 62 -35.19 25.53 -17.87
CA ALA A 62 -34.02 26.33 -18.25
C ALA A 62 -33.85 27.60 -17.39
N ASP A 63 -33.90 27.45 -16.07
CA ASP A 63 -33.58 28.52 -15.12
C ASP A 63 -32.20 28.33 -14.47
N ASP A 64 -31.68 29.36 -13.81
CA ASP A 64 -30.36 29.37 -13.17
C ASP A 64 -30.22 28.32 -12.06
N THR A 65 -31.27 28.12 -11.26
CA THR A 65 -31.28 27.13 -10.17
C THR A 65 -31.22 25.71 -10.74
N SER A 66 -32.00 25.45 -11.80
CA SER A 66 -31.99 24.17 -12.50
C SER A 66 -30.62 23.87 -13.12
N ARG A 67 -29.97 24.86 -13.73
CA ARG A 67 -28.60 24.73 -14.26
C ARG A 67 -27.58 24.44 -13.16
N GLU A 68 -27.69 25.11 -12.01
CA GLU A 68 -26.79 24.90 -10.88
C GLU A 68 -26.92 23.48 -10.28
N ILE A 69 -28.15 22.98 -10.14
CA ILE A 69 -28.40 21.61 -9.66
C ILE A 69 -27.88 20.57 -10.66
N LEU A 70 -28.06 20.79 -11.97
CA LEU A 70 -27.54 19.88 -13.00
C LEU A 70 -26.01 19.87 -13.02
N GLY A 71 -25.36 21.04 -12.89
CA GLY A 71 -23.91 21.12 -12.75
C GLY A 71 -23.41 20.35 -11.52
N GLU A 72 -24.07 20.50 -10.37
CA GLU A 72 -23.75 19.70 -9.19
C GLU A 72 -23.96 18.20 -9.43
N ALA A 73 -25.01 17.80 -10.14
CA ALA A 73 -25.27 16.41 -10.48
C ALA A 73 -24.12 15.81 -11.30
N ASP A 74 -23.52 16.59 -12.20
CA ASP A 74 -22.34 16.17 -12.97
C ASP A 74 -21.09 16.04 -12.10
N VAL A 75 -20.90 16.92 -11.10
CA VAL A 75 -19.80 16.76 -10.12
C VAL A 75 -19.99 15.48 -9.30
N VAL A 76 -21.20 15.18 -8.84
CA VAL A 76 -21.49 13.92 -8.12
C VAL A 76 -21.25 12.70 -9.02
N GLN A 77 -21.67 12.76 -10.29
CA GLN A 77 -21.41 11.70 -11.25
C GLN A 77 -19.90 11.45 -11.41
N ALA A 78 -19.12 12.53 -11.54
CA ALA A 78 -17.67 12.44 -11.66
C ALA A 78 -17.00 11.87 -10.39
N CYS A 79 -17.52 12.15 -9.19
CA CYS A 79 -17.07 11.47 -7.96
C CYS A 79 -17.33 9.96 -8.02
N ILE A 80 -18.53 9.53 -8.44
CA ILE A 80 -18.88 8.10 -8.60
C ILE A 80 -17.92 7.43 -9.59
N ASP A 81 -17.55 8.13 -10.67
CA ASP A 81 -16.62 7.62 -11.66
C ASP A 81 -15.20 7.48 -11.12
N VAL A 82 -14.68 8.50 -10.44
CA VAL A 82 -13.37 8.45 -9.79
C VAL A 82 -13.29 7.33 -8.73
N TYR A 83 -14.34 7.12 -7.94
CA TYR A 83 -14.39 6.00 -7.00
C TYR A 83 -14.41 4.63 -7.69
N GLY A 84 -14.92 4.57 -8.92
CA GLY A 84 -14.93 3.38 -9.76
C GLY A 84 -13.76 3.30 -10.74
N ASP A 85 -12.66 4.05 -10.52
CA ASP A 85 -11.48 4.09 -11.38
C ASP A 85 -11.77 4.48 -12.85
N ARG A 86 -12.81 5.29 -13.09
CA ARG A 86 -13.16 5.84 -14.41
C ARG A 86 -12.84 7.33 -14.45
N ILE A 87 -11.91 7.72 -15.33
CA ILE A 87 -11.41 9.11 -15.41
C ILE A 87 -11.71 9.82 -16.73
N ASP A 88 -12.08 9.05 -17.76
CA ASP A 88 -12.35 9.49 -19.14
C ASP A 88 -13.40 10.62 -19.20
N ARG A 89 -14.58 10.38 -18.63
CA ARG A 89 -15.68 11.35 -18.62
C ARG A 89 -15.64 12.28 -17.40
N ALA A 90 -15.02 11.85 -16.30
CA ALA A 90 -14.92 12.64 -15.07
C ALA A 90 -14.28 14.02 -15.33
N ALA A 91 -13.26 14.03 -16.18
CA ALA A 91 -12.56 15.23 -16.63
C ALA A 91 -13.47 16.25 -17.34
N ILE A 92 -14.42 15.77 -18.14
CA ILE A 92 -15.35 16.58 -18.94
C ILE A 92 -16.45 17.16 -18.05
N LEU A 93 -17.03 16.31 -17.18
CA LEU A 93 -18.13 16.65 -16.30
C LEU A 93 -17.78 17.82 -15.36
N VAL A 94 -16.54 17.88 -14.87
CA VAL A 94 -16.13 18.91 -13.90
C VAL A 94 -15.49 20.15 -14.53
N ALA A 95 -15.21 20.14 -15.84
CA ALA A 95 -14.53 21.23 -16.52
C ALA A 95 -15.20 22.62 -16.35
N PRO A 96 -16.55 22.75 -16.34
CA PRO A 96 -17.20 24.05 -16.15
C PRO A 96 -16.87 24.74 -14.83
N TYR A 97 -16.62 23.98 -13.75
CA TYR A 97 -16.31 24.51 -12.41
C TYR A 97 -14.84 24.90 -12.23
N LEU A 98 -14.01 24.73 -13.26
CA LEU A 98 -12.59 25.10 -13.24
C LEU A 98 -12.30 26.42 -13.97
N ALA A 99 -13.36 27.08 -14.44
CA ALA A 99 -13.29 28.46 -14.90
C ALA A 99 -13.22 29.42 -13.71
N ASP A 100 -12.58 30.57 -13.90
CA ASP A 100 -12.56 31.66 -12.92
C ASP A 100 -13.90 32.38 -12.94
N ASP A 101 -14.90 31.79 -12.27
CA ASP A 101 -16.25 32.33 -12.13
C ASP A 101 -16.58 32.54 -10.65
N PRO A 102 -16.66 33.80 -10.18
CA PRO A 102 -16.92 34.12 -8.77
C PRO A 102 -18.36 33.80 -8.33
N SER A 103 -19.26 33.46 -9.26
CA SER A 103 -20.64 33.07 -8.93
C SER A 103 -20.75 31.65 -8.38
N TYR A 104 -19.76 30.79 -8.64
CA TYR A 104 -19.80 29.42 -8.16
C TYR A 104 -19.58 29.31 -6.66
N ARG A 105 -20.39 28.46 -6.02
CA ARG A 105 -20.18 28.09 -4.63
C ARG A 105 -18.81 27.38 -4.46
N PRO A 106 -18.08 27.63 -3.35
CA PRO A 106 -16.76 27.03 -3.15
C PRO A 106 -16.74 25.50 -3.16
N TRP A 107 -17.82 24.84 -2.71
CA TRP A 107 -17.85 23.39 -2.56
C TRP A 107 -17.76 22.62 -3.91
N PRO A 108 -18.65 22.86 -4.90
CA PRO A 108 -18.50 22.25 -6.22
C PRO A 108 -17.16 22.51 -6.88
N VAL A 109 -16.60 23.73 -6.75
CA VAL A 109 -15.29 24.10 -7.29
C VAL A 109 -14.17 23.29 -6.63
N ALA A 110 -14.18 23.21 -5.29
CA ALA A 110 -13.20 22.44 -4.53
C ALA A 110 -13.22 20.96 -4.90
N VAL A 111 -14.41 20.33 -5.00
CA VAL A 111 -14.51 18.91 -5.37
C VAL A 111 -14.12 18.68 -6.82
N SER A 112 -14.55 19.54 -7.74
CA SER A 112 -14.17 19.51 -9.16
C SER A 112 -12.65 19.61 -9.35
N SER A 113 -12.00 20.47 -8.56
CA SER A 113 -10.53 20.59 -8.57
C SER A 113 -9.84 19.30 -8.14
N ASN A 114 -10.38 18.61 -7.13
CA ASN A 114 -9.81 17.34 -6.65
C ASN A 114 -9.98 16.22 -7.69
N ILE A 115 -11.18 16.10 -8.28
CA ILE A 115 -11.43 15.15 -9.37
C ILE A 115 -10.43 15.38 -10.51
N ARG A 116 -10.26 16.64 -10.91
CA ARG A 116 -9.34 16.94 -12.00
C ARG A 116 -7.88 16.72 -11.62
N THR A 117 -7.48 16.94 -10.37
CA THR A 117 -6.15 16.55 -9.88
C THR A 117 -5.95 15.04 -9.95
N PHE A 118 -6.96 14.23 -9.62
CA PHE A 118 -6.88 12.77 -9.76
C PHE A 118 -6.70 12.35 -11.22
N VAL A 119 -7.45 12.96 -12.15
CA VAL A 119 -7.25 12.79 -13.60
C VAL A 119 -5.83 13.19 -14.01
N ASP A 120 -5.34 14.34 -13.57
CA ASP A 120 -4.00 14.83 -13.91
C ASP A 120 -2.90 13.85 -13.42
N ILE A 121 -3.07 13.22 -12.24
CA ILE A 121 -2.16 12.17 -11.74
C ILE A 121 -2.15 10.95 -12.66
N HIS A 122 -3.33 10.46 -13.03
CA HIS A 122 -3.48 9.29 -13.89
C HIS A 122 -3.29 9.58 -15.38
N THR A 123 -3.03 10.84 -15.75
CA THR A 123 -2.52 11.21 -17.08
C THR A 123 -1.07 11.69 -17.00
N PHE A 124 -0.41 11.46 -15.86
CA PHE A 124 0.98 11.77 -15.58
C PHE A 124 1.35 13.26 -15.67
N ALA A 125 0.35 14.14 -15.61
CA ALA A 125 0.50 15.60 -15.59
C ALA A 125 0.75 16.12 -14.17
N TYR A 126 1.82 15.64 -13.53
CA TYR A 126 2.10 15.90 -12.10
C TYR A 126 2.28 17.39 -11.76
N ASP A 127 2.90 18.17 -12.64
CA ASP A 127 3.06 19.63 -12.44
C ASP A 127 1.70 20.36 -12.54
N THR A 128 0.82 19.90 -13.43
CA THR A 128 -0.55 20.40 -13.54
C THR A 128 -1.36 20.05 -12.29
N ALA A 129 -1.26 18.81 -11.80
CA ALA A 129 -1.90 18.37 -10.58
C ALA A 129 -1.49 19.25 -9.38
N LYS A 130 -0.19 19.55 -9.26
CA LYS A 130 0.36 20.44 -8.22
C LYS A 130 -0.17 21.87 -8.34
N THR A 131 -0.10 22.47 -9.53
CA THR A 131 -0.53 23.86 -9.77
C THR A 131 -2.04 24.00 -9.51
N ARG A 132 -2.83 22.99 -9.91
CA ARG A 132 -4.28 22.96 -9.68
C ARG A 132 -4.62 22.95 -8.19
N GLN A 133 -3.90 22.16 -7.39
CA GLN A 133 -4.14 22.11 -5.95
C GLN A 133 -3.68 23.38 -5.24
N GLN A 134 -2.64 24.06 -5.75
CA GLN A 134 -2.26 25.38 -5.26
C GLN A 134 -3.35 26.42 -5.50
N TRP A 135 -3.96 26.43 -6.70
CA TRP A 135 -5.11 27.27 -7.01
C TRP A 135 -6.35 26.91 -6.16
N ALA A 136 -6.61 25.62 -5.95
CA ALA A 136 -7.76 25.13 -5.22
C ALA A 136 -7.76 25.48 -3.72
N ASN A 137 -6.60 25.81 -3.13
CA ASN A 137 -6.47 26.10 -1.71
C ASN A 137 -7.43 27.19 -1.21
N ALA A 138 -7.64 28.25 -2.00
CA ALA A 138 -8.55 29.33 -1.64
C ALA A 138 -10.01 28.84 -1.49
N PHE A 139 -10.42 27.87 -2.30
CA PHE A 139 -11.74 27.25 -2.21
C PHE A 139 -11.81 26.26 -1.04
N HIS A 140 -10.74 25.50 -0.80
CA HIS A 140 -10.66 24.58 0.34
C HIS A 140 -10.78 25.29 1.68
N GLU A 141 -10.18 26.47 1.82
CA GLU A 141 -10.25 27.29 3.03
C GLU A 141 -11.62 27.92 3.27
N THR A 142 -12.40 28.12 2.21
CA THR A 142 -13.73 28.75 2.26
C THR A 142 -14.87 27.74 2.29
N THR A 143 -14.63 26.48 1.95
CA THR A 143 -15.63 25.41 2.11
C THR A 143 -15.95 25.10 3.56
N HIS A 144 -17.23 24.81 3.84
CA HIS A 144 -17.63 24.26 5.13
C HIS A 144 -17.28 22.77 5.20
N GLY A 145 -16.60 22.36 6.28
CA GLY A 145 -16.22 20.97 6.53
C GLY A 145 -14.89 20.54 5.88
N PRO A 146 -14.26 19.45 6.38
CA PRO A 146 -12.87 19.14 6.01
C PRO A 146 -12.72 18.34 4.71
N PHE A 147 -13.79 17.77 4.16
CA PHE A 147 -13.69 16.73 3.12
C PHE A 147 -12.94 17.18 1.85
N PRO A 148 -13.33 18.26 1.15
CA PRO A 148 -12.64 18.65 -0.08
C PRO A 148 -11.17 18.98 0.17
N ALA A 149 -10.87 19.67 1.27
CA ALA A 149 -9.53 20.06 1.65
C ALA A 149 -8.63 18.86 2.03
N VAL A 150 -9.20 17.82 2.64
CA VAL A 150 -8.50 16.56 2.95
C VAL A 150 -8.18 15.80 1.67
N TYR A 151 -9.16 15.59 0.79
CA TYR A 151 -8.95 14.91 -0.49
C TYR A 151 -7.92 15.63 -1.36
N GLY A 152 -7.97 16.97 -1.44
CA GLY A 152 -7.02 17.76 -2.21
C GLY A 152 -5.57 17.56 -1.76
N ARG A 153 -5.35 17.57 -0.43
CA ARG A 153 -4.02 17.26 0.15
C ARG A 153 -3.59 15.82 -0.11
N CYS A 154 -4.50 14.85 0.01
CA CYS A 154 -4.21 13.46 -0.32
C CYS A 154 -3.81 13.29 -1.79
N PHE A 155 -4.53 13.89 -2.73
CA PHE A 155 -4.22 13.77 -4.17
C PHE A 155 -2.93 14.52 -4.54
N ALA A 156 -2.72 15.73 -4.02
CA ALA A 156 -1.43 16.42 -4.17
C ALA A 156 -0.27 15.58 -3.60
N GLY A 157 -0.51 14.89 -2.48
CA GLY A 157 0.45 13.97 -1.89
C GLY A 157 0.72 12.73 -2.76
N LEU A 158 -0.30 12.16 -3.40
CA LEU A 158 -0.14 11.06 -4.37
C LEU A 158 0.72 11.48 -5.55
N ALA A 159 0.48 12.67 -6.10
CA ALA A 159 1.31 13.24 -7.17
C ALA A 159 2.78 13.38 -6.75
N ALA A 160 3.03 13.94 -5.56
CA ALA A 160 4.37 14.07 -5.01
C ALA A 160 5.03 12.70 -4.74
N PHE A 161 4.27 11.73 -4.23
CA PHE A 161 4.75 10.37 -3.98
C PHE A 161 5.15 9.67 -5.27
N ALA A 162 4.34 9.79 -6.34
CA ALA A 162 4.66 9.24 -7.66
C ALA A 162 5.97 9.81 -8.23
N GLN A 163 6.27 11.07 -7.92
CA GLN A 163 7.52 11.77 -8.27
C GLN A 163 8.70 11.52 -7.29
N LEU A 164 8.55 10.62 -6.31
CA LEU A 164 9.52 10.38 -5.23
C LEU A 164 9.83 11.60 -4.33
N ASP A 165 9.00 12.65 -4.35
CA ASP A 165 9.04 13.73 -3.38
C ASP A 165 8.28 13.33 -2.10
N LEU A 166 8.88 12.38 -1.37
CA LEU A 166 8.31 11.83 -0.14
C LEU A 166 8.28 12.85 1.02
N VAL A 167 9.08 13.92 0.93
CA VAL A 167 9.06 15.02 1.91
C VAL A 167 7.75 15.80 1.75
N THR A 168 7.45 16.24 0.54
CA THR A 168 6.19 16.95 0.23
C THR A 168 4.98 16.05 0.45
N ALA A 169 5.01 14.81 -0.03
CA ALA A 169 3.93 13.85 0.20
C ALA A 169 3.63 13.68 1.69
N GLY A 170 4.67 13.50 2.52
CA GLY A 170 4.51 13.33 3.96
C GLY A 170 3.98 14.56 4.67
N ARG A 171 4.37 15.76 4.24
CA ARG A 171 3.80 17.00 4.78
C ARG A 171 2.30 17.07 4.47
N LEU A 172 1.91 16.86 3.21
CA LEU A 172 0.52 16.94 2.76
C LEU A 172 -0.38 15.90 3.44
N TYR A 173 0.07 14.64 3.54
CA TYR A 173 -0.70 13.61 4.24
C TYR A 173 -0.88 13.92 5.74
N LYS A 174 0.15 14.46 6.40
CA LYS A 174 0.04 14.89 7.81
C LYS A 174 -0.94 16.04 7.97
N GLU A 175 -0.88 17.05 7.10
CA GLU A 175 -1.83 18.16 7.08
C GLU A 175 -3.27 17.67 6.88
N ALA A 176 -3.48 16.70 5.98
CA ALA A 176 -4.79 16.10 5.74
C ALA A 176 -5.33 15.41 7.01
N VAL A 177 -4.52 14.59 7.69
CA VAL A 177 -4.92 13.93 8.95
C VAL A 177 -5.20 14.96 10.05
N VAL A 178 -4.35 15.97 10.23
CA VAL A 178 -4.55 17.01 11.24
C VAL A 178 -5.83 17.79 10.99
N LEU A 179 -6.07 18.20 9.74
CA LEU A 179 -7.28 18.92 9.34
C LEU A 179 -8.55 18.11 9.62
N ALA A 180 -8.54 16.83 9.22
CA ALA A 180 -9.68 15.94 9.43
C ALA A 180 -9.98 15.69 10.92
N ARG A 181 -8.94 15.55 11.76
CA ARG A 181 -9.07 15.35 13.20
C ARG A 181 -9.52 16.62 13.93
N GLY A 182 -9.06 17.79 13.49
CA GLY A 182 -9.44 19.08 14.07
C GLY A 182 -10.89 19.47 13.79
N GLY A 183 -11.41 19.17 12.59
CA GLY A 183 -12.77 19.53 12.19
C GLY A 183 -13.86 18.54 12.62
N ALA A 184 -13.57 17.23 12.61
CA ALA A 184 -14.58 16.18 12.81
C ALA A 184 -14.22 15.15 13.90
N GLY A 185 -13.10 15.36 14.62
CA GLY A 185 -12.62 14.48 15.68
C GLY A 185 -11.70 13.35 15.20
N GLY A 186 -10.99 12.73 16.15
CA GLY A 186 -9.94 11.72 15.90
C GLY A 186 -10.38 10.49 15.11
N LYS A 187 -11.66 10.10 15.21
CA LYS A 187 -12.25 8.92 14.57
C LYS A 187 -13.11 9.26 13.34
N SER A 188 -12.96 10.46 12.79
CA SER A 188 -13.73 10.87 11.62
C SER A 188 -13.37 10.03 10.39
N HIS A 189 -14.34 9.80 9.50
CA HIS A 189 -14.16 9.08 8.24
C HIS A 189 -12.98 9.65 7.43
N ALA A 190 -12.94 10.97 7.26
CA ALA A 190 -11.87 11.68 6.55
C ALA A 190 -10.48 11.49 7.18
N ALA A 191 -10.38 11.40 8.52
CA ALA A 191 -9.09 11.24 9.20
C ALA A 191 -8.54 9.83 9.01
N ARG A 192 -9.39 8.81 9.10
CA ARG A 192 -9.04 7.40 8.87
C ARG A 192 -8.58 7.18 7.42
N MET A 193 -9.35 7.70 6.45
CA MET A 193 -9.00 7.67 5.03
C MET A 193 -7.63 8.33 4.74
N ALA A 194 -7.40 9.56 5.22
CA ALA A 194 -6.12 10.24 5.03
C ALA A 194 -4.97 9.49 5.73
N GLY A 195 -5.27 8.79 6.82
CA GLY A 195 -4.36 7.90 7.54
C GLY A 195 -3.77 6.80 6.66
N ALA A 196 -4.50 6.28 5.67
CA ALA A 196 -4.00 5.22 4.80
C ALA A 196 -2.72 5.61 4.05
N LEU A 197 -2.72 6.77 3.38
CA LEU A 197 -1.55 7.22 2.60
C LEU A 197 -0.37 7.61 3.49
N LEU A 198 -0.64 8.21 4.66
CA LEU A 198 0.39 8.49 5.65
C LEU A 198 0.99 7.20 6.22
N GLY A 199 0.14 6.19 6.48
CA GLY A 199 0.54 4.87 6.94
C GLY A 199 1.43 4.17 5.92
N ARG A 200 1.06 4.17 4.63
CA ARG A 200 1.91 3.68 3.54
C ARG A 200 3.26 4.41 3.49
N LEU A 201 3.28 5.72 3.66
CA LEU A 201 4.54 6.47 3.69
C LEU A 201 5.43 6.09 4.88
N TYR A 202 4.84 5.91 6.07
CA TYR A 202 5.58 5.46 7.25
C TYR A 202 6.11 4.05 7.08
N TYR A 203 5.34 3.17 6.45
CA TYR A 203 5.81 1.86 6.03
C TYR A 203 7.06 2.03 5.17
N GLU A 204 6.99 2.79 4.08
CA GLU A 204 8.13 3.00 3.18
C GLU A 204 9.38 3.54 3.88
N ARG A 205 9.23 4.33 4.95
CA ARG A 205 10.34 4.87 5.75
C ARG A 205 10.87 3.92 6.83
N GLY A 206 10.21 2.78 7.02
CA GLY A 206 10.56 1.76 8.03
C GLY A 206 9.90 1.96 9.40
N ASP A 207 9.01 2.94 9.56
CA ASP A 207 8.27 3.16 10.81
C ASP A 207 7.01 2.27 10.86
N ILE A 208 7.25 0.98 11.12
CA ILE A 208 6.20 -0.06 11.09
C ILE A 208 5.11 0.19 12.13
N ASN A 209 5.46 0.64 13.34
CA ASN A 209 4.48 0.88 14.40
C ASN A 209 3.53 2.03 14.05
N ALA A 210 4.05 3.13 13.49
CA ALA A 210 3.21 4.25 13.09
C ALA A 210 2.35 3.89 11.86
N ALA A 211 2.92 3.11 10.92
CA ALA A 211 2.20 2.62 9.75
C ALA A 211 1.02 1.74 10.16
N GLU A 212 1.26 0.71 10.97
CA GLU A 212 0.26 -0.27 11.41
C GLU A 212 -0.95 0.41 12.05
N ARG A 213 -0.73 1.29 13.02
CA ARG A 213 -1.84 2.01 13.70
C ARG A 213 -2.72 2.80 12.74
N LEU A 214 -2.12 3.56 11.82
CA LEU A 214 -2.89 4.39 10.89
C LEU A 214 -3.67 3.55 9.87
N LEU A 215 -3.08 2.44 9.44
CA LEU A 215 -3.71 1.57 8.47
C LEU A 215 -4.81 0.73 9.11
N GLU A 216 -4.65 0.26 10.35
CA GLU A 216 -5.73 -0.38 11.12
C GLU A 216 -6.89 0.58 11.38
N GLU A 217 -6.61 1.85 11.72
CA GLU A 217 -7.65 2.89 11.83
C GLU A 217 -8.41 3.08 10.50
N CYS A 218 -7.72 3.04 9.35
CA CYS A 218 -8.37 3.12 8.04
C CYS A 218 -9.17 1.87 7.71
N HIS A 219 -8.65 0.70 8.05
CA HIS A 219 -9.27 -0.59 7.79
C HIS A 219 -10.67 -0.71 8.41
N GLU A 220 -10.94 -0.05 9.54
CA GLU A 220 -12.28 0.03 10.14
C GLU A 220 -13.36 0.65 9.21
N LEU A 221 -12.98 1.31 8.11
CA LEU A 221 -13.91 1.81 7.08
C LEU A 221 -14.32 0.74 6.06
N GLY A 222 -13.58 -0.36 5.95
CA GLY A 222 -13.81 -1.41 4.96
C GLY A 222 -13.82 -0.88 3.53
N ALA A 223 -14.81 -1.31 2.73
CA ALA A 223 -15.00 -0.87 1.35
C ALA A 223 -15.34 0.62 1.22
N GLU A 224 -15.71 1.35 2.28
CA GLU A 224 -16.06 2.78 2.22
C GLU A 224 -14.83 3.71 2.32
N SER A 225 -13.63 3.23 1.97
CA SER A 225 -12.34 3.90 2.22
C SER A 225 -11.90 4.95 1.18
N GLY A 226 -12.73 5.27 0.18
CA GLY A 226 -12.38 6.26 -0.86
C GLY A 226 -11.92 5.62 -2.18
N VAL A 227 -11.03 6.28 -2.91
CA VAL A 227 -10.45 5.75 -4.16
C VAL A 227 -9.56 4.52 -3.90
N ALA A 228 -9.29 3.73 -4.93
CA ALA A 228 -8.52 2.48 -4.81
C ALA A 228 -7.13 2.67 -4.17
N ASP A 229 -6.49 3.83 -4.33
CA ASP A 229 -5.20 4.14 -3.70
C ASP A 229 -5.21 4.03 -2.17
N PHE A 230 -6.31 4.41 -1.52
CA PHE A 230 -6.46 4.24 -0.06
C PHE A 230 -6.61 2.77 0.33
N MET A 231 -7.37 2.00 -0.47
CA MET A 231 -7.59 0.58 -0.24
C MET A 231 -6.32 -0.25 -0.50
N ILE A 232 -5.59 0.03 -1.56
CA ILE A 232 -4.27 -0.57 -1.84
C ILE A 232 -3.31 -0.24 -0.70
N ALA A 233 -3.24 1.03 -0.27
CA ALA A 233 -2.43 1.40 0.86
C ALA A 233 -2.80 0.60 2.12
N THR A 234 -4.11 0.44 2.39
CA THR A 234 -4.62 -0.27 3.57
C THR A 234 -4.35 -1.77 3.50
N TYR A 235 -4.98 -2.49 2.57
CA TYR A 235 -4.95 -3.96 2.54
C TYR A 235 -3.57 -4.51 2.20
N SER A 236 -2.94 -4.01 1.13
CA SER A 236 -1.64 -4.51 0.69
C SER A 236 -0.56 -4.21 1.74
N THR A 237 -0.48 -2.98 2.25
CA THR A 237 0.57 -2.61 3.22
C THR A 237 0.35 -3.27 4.58
N LEU A 238 -0.89 -3.40 5.07
CA LEU A 238 -1.17 -4.14 6.31
C LEU A 238 -0.76 -5.60 6.19
N ALA A 239 -1.07 -6.26 5.06
CA ALA A 239 -0.64 -7.63 4.84
C ALA A 239 0.89 -7.75 4.95
N ARG A 240 1.66 -6.82 4.36
CA ARG A 240 3.14 -6.80 4.52
C ARG A 240 3.55 -6.64 5.98
N ILE A 241 2.91 -5.72 6.70
CA ILE A 241 3.18 -5.47 8.12
C ILE A 241 2.91 -6.72 8.95
N LYS A 242 1.78 -7.39 8.76
CA LYS A 242 1.45 -8.61 9.50
C LYS A 242 2.43 -9.75 9.22
N VAL A 243 2.88 -9.92 7.98
CA VAL A 243 3.99 -10.84 7.65
C VAL A 243 5.26 -10.48 8.43
N LEU A 244 5.63 -9.20 8.50
CA LEU A 244 6.79 -8.74 9.28
C LEU A 244 6.65 -9.02 10.79
N ARG A 245 5.41 -9.04 11.32
CA ARG A 245 5.11 -9.43 12.70
C ARG A 245 5.10 -10.94 12.93
N GLY A 246 5.03 -11.73 11.86
CA GLY A 246 4.83 -13.17 11.91
C GLY A 246 3.36 -13.60 11.95
N ASP A 247 2.42 -12.66 11.79
CA ASP A 247 0.97 -12.87 11.84
C ASP A 247 0.44 -13.17 10.43
N VAL A 248 0.85 -14.28 9.83
CA VAL A 248 0.50 -14.62 8.44
C VAL A 248 -0.99 -14.86 8.23
N GLU A 249 -1.70 -15.37 9.23
CA GLU A 249 -3.16 -15.54 9.16
C GLU A 249 -3.88 -14.20 8.98
N ASP A 250 -3.50 -13.18 9.75
CA ASP A 250 -4.04 -11.82 9.60
C ASP A 250 -3.68 -11.22 8.25
N ALA A 251 -2.47 -11.48 7.74
CA ALA A 251 -2.08 -11.06 6.40
C ALA A 251 -3.03 -11.63 5.32
N TRP A 252 -3.39 -12.92 5.41
CA TRP A 252 -4.37 -13.52 4.50
C TRP A 252 -5.77 -12.92 4.68
N SER A 253 -6.19 -12.62 5.91
CA SER A 253 -7.49 -11.96 6.16
C SER A 253 -7.58 -10.63 5.42
N PHE A 254 -6.59 -9.75 5.60
CA PHE A 254 -6.58 -8.44 4.94
C PHE A 254 -6.57 -8.55 3.40
N LEU A 255 -5.86 -9.53 2.84
CA LEU A 255 -5.87 -9.76 1.39
C LEU A 255 -7.22 -10.30 0.89
N ASN A 256 -7.90 -11.14 1.68
CA ASN A 256 -9.23 -11.63 1.32
C ASN A 256 -10.27 -10.52 1.37
N GLU A 257 -10.22 -9.67 2.39
CA GLU A 257 -11.12 -8.52 2.52
C GLU A 257 -10.87 -7.47 1.43
N GLY A 258 -9.60 -7.26 1.04
CA GLY A 258 -9.25 -6.41 -0.09
C GLY A 258 -9.80 -6.92 -1.43
N GLU A 259 -9.79 -8.24 -1.65
CA GLU A 259 -10.38 -8.87 -2.83
C GLU A 259 -11.92 -8.78 -2.82
N GLU A 260 -12.56 -8.95 -1.66
CA GLU A 260 -14.01 -8.76 -1.51
C GLU A 260 -14.41 -7.30 -1.83
N ALA A 261 -13.66 -6.33 -1.31
CA ALA A 261 -13.86 -4.92 -1.64
C ALA A 261 -13.65 -4.63 -3.14
N ALA A 262 -12.61 -5.22 -3.75
CA ALA A 262 -12.37 -5.09 -5.18
C ALA A 262 -13.52 -5.65 -6.03
N SER A 263 -14.07 -6.79 -5.64
CA SER A 263 -15.23 -7.40 -6.31
C SER A 263 -16.49 -6.55 -6.13
N GLN A 264 -16.80 -6.15 -4.90
CA GLN A 264 -17.98 -5.35 -4.57
C GLN A 264 -18.00 -4.01 -5.32
N LEU A 265 -16.85 -3.37 -5.45
CA LEU A 265 -16.72 -2.05 -6.10
C LEU A 265 -16.35 -2.15 -7.58
N SER A 266 -16.13 -3.37 -8.11
CA SER A 266 -15.67 -3.62 -9.48
C SER A 266 -14.40 -2.84 -9.82
N LEU A 267 -13.35 -3.03 -9.00
CA LEU A 267 -12.06 -2.35 -9.11
C LEU A 267 -10.93 -3.31 -9.54
N PRO A 268 -10.69 -3.50 -10.84
CA PRO A 268 -9.62 -4.37 -11.35
C PRO A 268 -8.23 -3.98 -10.83
N ARG A 269 -7.96 -2.68 -10.69
CA ARG A 269 -6.68 -2.17 -10.18
C ARG A 269 -6.42 -2.59 -8.72
N LEU A 270 -7.46 -2.60 -7.88
CA LEU A 270 -7.36 -3.07 -6.50
C LEU A 270 -7.16 -4.60 -6.45
N SER A 271 -7.94 -5.35 -7.22
CA SER A 271 -7.80 -6.81 -7.31
C SER A 271 -6.38 -7.21 -7.76
N ALA A 272 -5.86 -6.58 -8.83
CA ALA A 272 -4.49 -6.84 -9.31
C ALA A 272 -3.42 -6.51 -8.25
N ALA A 273 -3.59 -5.43 -7.49
CA ALA A 273 -2.68 -5.08 -6.40
C ALA A 273 -2.71 -6.08 -5.23
N VAL A 274 -3.90 -6.56 -4.86
CA VAL A 274 -4.10 -7.56 -3.81
C VAL A 274 -3.54 -8.92 -4.23
N ASP A 275 -3.84 -9.37 -5.45
CA ASP A 275 -3.31 -10.63 -5.98
C ASP A 275 -1.79 -10.59 -6.15
N HIS A 276 -1.22 -9.43 -6.50
CA HIS A 276 0.22 -9.25 -6.53
C HIS A 276 0.88 -9.50 -5.16
N GLU A 277 0.28 -9.00 -4.07
CA GLU A 277 0.74 -9.30 -2.71
C GLU A 277 0.51 -10.75 -2.30
N ARG A 278 -0.63 -11.32 -2.70
CA ARG A 278 -0.99 -12.72 -2.46
C ARG A 278 0.03 -13.67 -3.08
N LEU A 279 0.36 -13.43 -4.34
CA LEU A 279 1.35 -14.18 -5.09
C LEU A 279 2.72 -14.08 -4.44
N ARG A 280 3.12 -12.86 -4.04
CA ARG A 280 4.40 -12.65 -3.36
C ARG A 280 4.48 -13.45 -2.05
N LEU A 281 3.44 -13.40 -1.22
CA LEU A 281 3.39 -14.15 0.04
C LEU A 281 3.47 -15.67 -0.18
N HIS A 282 2.79 -16.21 -1.19
CA HIS A 282 2.93 -17.62 -1.56
C HIS A 282 4.37 -17.98 -1.94
N LEU A 283 5.04 -17.14 -2.74
CA LEU A 283 6.43 -17.36 -3.12
C LEU A 283 7.39 -17.28 -1.92
N ASP A 284 7.19 -16.32 -1.02
CA ASP A 284 7.99 -16.17 0.21
C ASP A 284 7.88 -17.40 1.14
N LEU A 285 6.72 -18.06 1.13
CA LEU A 285 6.46 -19.31 1.84
C LEU A 285 6.91 -20.57 1.06
N GLY A 286 7.44 -20.41 -0.15
CA GLY A 286 7.88 -21.51 -1.02
C GLY A 286 6.76 -22.27 -1.75
N ASP A 287 5.53 -21.76 -1.75
CA ASP A 287 4.37 -22.38 -2.40
C ASP A 287 4.14 -21.83 -3.82
N ILE A 288 5.02 -22.26 -4.74
CA ILE A 288 4.95 -21.85 -6.16
C ILE A 288 3.62 -22.26 -6.80
N ARG A 289 3.03 -23.38 -6.39
CA ARG A 289 1.77 -23.86 -6.97
C ARG A 289 0.61 -22.92 -6.63
N SER A 290 0.50 -22.48 -5.38
CA SER A 290 -0.54 -21.51 -5.00
C SER A 290 -0.28 -20.14 -5.63
N ALA A 291 0.99 -19.73 -5.77
CA ALA A 291 1.35 -18.54 -6.52
C ALA A 291 0.89 -18.60 -8.00
N GLN A 292 1.05 -19.75 -8.67
CA GLN A 292 0.53 -19.99 -10.02
C GLN A 292 -1.00 -19.97 -10.08
N ASN A 293 -1.68 -20.50 -9.06
CA ASN A 293 -3.14 -20.46 -8.99
C ASN A 293 -3.69 -19.03 -8.88
N VAL A 294 -2.96 -18.12 -8.24
CA VAL A 294 -3.31 -16.69 -8.24
C VAL A 294 -3.18 -16.13 -9.65
N LEU A 295 -2.05 -16.38 -10.33
CA LEU A 295 -1.83 -15.91 -11.69
C LEU A 295 -2.85 -16.46 -12.69
N ALA A 296 -3.29 -17.72 -12.53
CA ALA A 296 -4.27 -18.35 -13.42
C ALA A 296 -5.68 -17.74 -13.35
N ARG A 297 -5.99 -16.94 -12.32
CA ARG A 297 -7.26 -16.20 -12.21
C ARG A 297 -7.22 -14.88 -12.99
N GLN A 298 -6.03 -14.41 -13.35
CA GLN A 298 -5.85 -13.16 -14.07
C GLN A 298 -6.14 -13.35 -15.55
N VAL A 299 -6.55 -12.27 -16.23
CA VAL A 299 -6.79 -12.28 -17.67
C VAL A 299 -5.48 -12.57 -18.41
N GLU A 300 -5.52 -13.47 -19.41
CA GLU A 300 -4.33 -13.83 -20.19
C GLU A 300 -3.85 -12.66 -21.06
N ASP A 301 -4.78 -11.98 -21.72
CA ASP A 301 -4.48 -10.78 -22.51
C ASP A 301 -4.37 -9.57 -21.58
N ILE A 302 -3.18 -8.97 -21.53
CA ILE A 302 -2.94 -7.77 -20.75
C ILE A 302 -3.05 -6.61 -21.72
N GLU A 303 -4.16 -5.89 -21.68
CA GLU A 303 -4.36 -4.70 -22.49
C GLU A 303 -3.35 -3.61 -22.13
N ARG A 304 -2.86 -2.89 -23.13
CA ARG A 304 -2.19 -1.61 -22.93
C ARG A 304 -3.26 -0.54 -22.93
N GLY A 305 -3.57 0.00 -21.75
CA GLY A 305 -4.43 1.18 -21.66
C GLY A 305 -3.63 2.47 -21.74
N ASP A 306 -4.36 3.56 -21.98
CA ASP A 306 -3.79 4.88 -22.29
C ASP A 306 -3.63 5.79 -21.06
N ASP A 307 -3.97 5.29 -19.86
CA ASP A 307 -3.90 6.03 -18.62
C ASP A 307 -3.14 5.28 -17.50
N GLY A 308 -2.89 6.00 -16.41
CA GLY A 308 -2.17 5.52 -15.23
C GLY A 308 -2.93 4.48 -14.43
N ILE A 309 -4.27 4.37 -14.54
CA ILE A 309 -5.05 3.31 -13.88
C ILE A 309 -4.82 1.99 -14.62
N ALA A 310 -4.96 2.00 -15.94
CA ALA A 310 -4.70 0.83 -16.77
C ALA A 310 -3.22 0.43 -16.73
N MET A 311 -2.30 1.39 -16.81
CA MET A 311 -0.86 1.13 -16.69
C MET A 311 -0.50 0.53 -15.31
N ALA A 312 -1.06 1.05 -14.20
CA ALA A 312 -0.85 0.47 -12.88
C ALA A 312 -1.33 -1.00 -12.80
N THR A 313 -2.52 -1.27 -13.32
CA THR A 313 -3.13 -2.61 -13.35
C THR A 313 -2.25 -3.57 -14.14
N ARG A 314 -1.82 -3.16 -15.34
CA ARG A 314 -0.88 -3.88 -16.19
C ARG A 314 0.44 -4.15 -15.47
N HIS A 315 1.02 -3.17 -14.77
CA HIS A 315 2.29 -3.34 -14.07
C HIS A 315 2.21 -4.39 -12.97
N TYR A 316 1.12 -4.46 -12.20
CA TYR A 316 0.93 -5.55 -11.23
C TYR A 316 0.88 -6.92 -11.91
N GLN A 317 0.17 -7.04 -13.03
CA GLN A 317 0.04 -8.29 -13.78
C GLN A 317 1.37 -8.75 -14.40
N LEU A 318 2.13 -7.83 -14.99
CA LEU A 318 3.46 -8.10 -15.53
C LEU A 318 4.45 -8.49 -14.42
N ALA A 319 4.44 -7.78 -13.29
CA ALA A 319 5.31 -8.09 -12.15
C ALA A 319 5.02 -9.47 -11.56
N MET A 320 3.74 -9.85 -11.44
CA MET A 320 3.34 -11.21 -11.02
C MET A 320 3.92 -12.29 -11.95
N ARG A 321 3.79 -12.12 -13.27
CA ARG A 321 4.36 -13.03 -14.28
C ARG A 321 5.87 -13.11 -14.17
N ALA A 322 6.55 -11.96 -14.05
CA ALA A 322 8.00 -11.90 -13.90
C ALA A 322 8.49 -12.63 -12.63
N ARG A 323 7.77 -12.54 -11.51
CA ARG A 323 8.12 -13.28 -10.28
C ARG A 323 7.96 -14.79 -10.43
N ILE A 324 6.88 -15.25 -11.09
CA ILE A 324 6.70 -16.68 -11.37
C ILE A 324 7.82 -17.20 -12.30
N MET A 325 8.10 -16.49 -13.39
CA MET A 325 9.19 -16.81 -14.31
C MET A 325 10.54 -16.89 -13.58
N SER A 326 10.84 -15.91 -12.72
CA SER A 326 12.05 -15.91 -11.89
C SER A 326 12.11 -17.09 -10.92
N ALA A 327 10.99 -17.46 -10.29
CA ALA A 327 10.91 -18.61 -9.40
C ALA A 327 11.14 -19.95 -10.15
N GLN A 328 10.77 -20.00 -11.43
CA GLN A 328 10.97 -21.16 -12.32
C GLN A 328 12.33 -21.17 -13.02
N GLY A 329 13.13 -20.11 -12.87
CA GLY A 329 14.44 -19.98 -13.52
C GLY A 329 14.41 -19.39 -14.93
N ASP A 330 13.25 -18.95 -15.42
CA ASP A 330 13.14 -18.16 -16.65
C ASP A 330 13.46 -16.68 -16.38
N TYR A 331 14.75 -16.42 -16.14
CA TYR A 331 15.23 -15.07 -15.86
C TYR A 331 15.12 -14.17 -17.09
N GLU A 332 15.32 -14.70 -18.29
CA GLU A 332 15.25 -13.90 -19.52
C GLU A 332 13.81 -13.40 -19.76
N GLY A 333 12.81 -14.26 -19.60
CA GLY A 333 11.40 -13.88 -19.66
C GLY A 333 11.03 -12.83 -18.62
N ALA A 334 11.45 -13.03 -17.37
CA ALA A 334 11.23 -12.06 -16.31
C ALA A 334 11.87 -10.69 -16.62
N LEU A 335 13.11 -10.67 -17.10
CA LEU A 335 13.82 -9.43 -17.45
C LEU A 335 13.14 -8.68 -18.58
N ARG A 336 12.57 -9.37 -19.58
CA ARG A 336 11.80 -8.72 -20.67
C ARG A 336 10.60 -7.95 -20.11
N LEU A 337 9.78 -8.60 -19.27
CA LEU A 337 8.59 -7.98 -18.68
C LEU A 337 8.93 -6.81 -17.75
N LEU A 338 9.97 -6.96 -16.91
CA LEU A 338 10.40 -5.89 -16.01
C LEU A 338 11.05 -4.72 -16.75
N SER A 339 11.72 -4.98 -17.88
CA SER A 339 12.26 -3.92 -18.74
C SER A 339 11.14 -3.12 -19.41
N GLU A 340 10.04 -3.78 -19.78
CA GLU A 340 8.84 -3.11 -20.29
C GLU A 340 8.24 -2.17 -19.23
N ILE A 341 8.03 -2.64 -17.99
CA ILE A 341 7.55 -1.80 -16.88
C ILE A 341 8.49 -0.60 -16.66
N LEU A 342 9.81 -0.83 -16.69
CA LEU A 342 10.80 0.23 -16.53
C LEU A 342 10.69 1.26 -17.65
N GLN A 343 10.61 0.83 -18.91
CA GLN A 343 10.50 1.72 -20.07
C GLN A 343 9.22 2.55 -20.02
N GLU A 344 8.08 1.91 -19.78
CA GLU A 344 6.78 2.57 -19.65
C GLU A 344 6.83 3.63 -18.53
N SER A 345 7.27 3.23 -17.34
CA SER A 345 7.36 4.12 -16.17
C SER A 345 8.31 5.30 -16.40
N SER A 346 9.46 5.07 -17.04
CA SER A 346 10.42 6.12 -17.39
C SER A 346 9.83 7.12 -18.40
N SER A 347 9.07 6.65 -19.39
CA SER A 347 8.53 7.49 -20.47
C SER A 347 7.50 8.51 -19.98
N VAL A 348 6.75 8.16 -18.94
CA VAL A 348 5.73 9.02 -18.31
C VAL A 348 6.19 9.64 -16.99
N ALA A 349 7.49 9.55 -16.71
CA ALA A 349 8.12 10.06 -15.50
C ALA A 349 7.48 9.55 -14.19
N TRP A 350 6.94 8.33 -14.14
CA TRP A 350 6.43 7.73 -12.90
C TRP A 350 7.59 7.19 -12.05
N ARG A 351 8.27 8.09 -11.34
CA ARG A 351 9.57 7.84 -10.70
C ARG A 351 9.55 6.75 -9.62
N TYR A 352 8.46 6.64 -8.86
CA TYR A 352 8.34 5.57 -7.86
C TYR A 352 8.22 4.19 -8.51
N ALA A 353 7.39 4.04 -9.55
CA ALA A 353 7.27 2.78 -10.30
C ALA A 353 8.58 2.43 -11.02
N GLU A 354 9.21 3.43 -11.64
CA GLU A 354 10.53 3.32 -12.28
C GLU A 354 11.60 2.79 -11.31
N THR A 355 11.60 3.27 -10.06
CA THR A 355 12.54 2.83 -9.03
C THR A 355 12.25 1.40 -8.59
N THR A 356 10.99 1.04 -8.43
CA THR A 356 10.57 -0.32 -8.04
C THR A 356 10.95 -1.33 -9.12
N ALA A 357 10.70 -1.01 -10.39
CA ALA A 357 11.08 -1.87 -11.52
C ALA A 357 12.60 -2.11 -11.60
N ARG A 358 13.42 -1.09 -11.33
CA ARG A 358 14.88 -1.24 -11.25
C ARG A 358 15.34 -2.17 -10.12
N VAL A 359 14.68 -2.09 -8.97
CA VAL A 359 14.97 -2.99 -7.84
C VAL A 359 14.66 -4.44 -8.23
N GLU A 360 13.51 -4.69 -8.85
CA GLU A 360 13.15 -6.04 -9.30
C GLU A 360 14.08 -6.55 -10.40
N LEU A 361 14.44 -5.71 -11.38
CA LEU A 361 15.45 -6.05 -12.39
C LEU A 361 16.78 -6.45 -11.75
N ALA A 362 17.26 -5.69 -10.77
CA ALA A 362 18.50 -6.00 -10.08
C ALA A 362 18.44 -7.36 -9.35
N VAL A 363 17.29 -7.68 -8.73
CA VAL A 363 17.06 -8.97 -8.10
C VAL A 363 17.14 -10.10 -9.14
N VAL A 364 16.42 -9.99 -10.25
CA VAL A 364 16.41 -11.04 -11.29
C VAL A 364 17.78 -11.20 -11.96
N LEU A 365 18.51 -10.10 -12.22
CA LEU A 365 19.88 -10.14 -12.74
C LEU A 365 20.83 -10.85 -11.77
N SER A 366 20.70 -10.60 -10.46
CA SER A 366 21.49 -11.29 -9.43
C SER A 366 21.19 -12.79 -9.41
N LEU A 367 19.91 -13.17 -9.48
CA LEU A 367 19.49 -14.59 -9.57
C LEU A 367 20.03 -15.28 -10.83
N GLY A 368 20.09 -14.56 -11.95
CA GLY A 368 20.67 -15.03 -13.20
C GLY A 368 22.21 -15.08 -13.22
N GLY A 369 22.87 -14.60 -12.17
CA GLY A 369 24.33 -14.64 -12.01
C GLY A 369 25.07 -13.45 -12.62
N ASP A 370 24.40 -12.50 -13.28
CA ASP A 370 25.02 -11.29 -13.83
C ASP A 370 25.14 -10.20 -12.76
N SER A 371 26.16 -10.36 -11.90
CA SER A 371 26.40 -9.47 -10.77
C SER A 371 26.69 -8.02 -11.20
N ASP A 372 27.36 -7.84 -12.33
CA ASP A 372 27.70 -6.51 -12.84
C ASP A 372 26.46 -5.77 -13.35
N ALA A 373 25.60 -6.45 -14.12
CA ALA A 373 24.33 -5.87 -14.55
C ALA A 373 23.39 -5.61 -13.37
N ALA A 374 23.35 -6.52 -12.39
CA ALA A 374 22.56 -6.35 -11.17
C ALA A 374 22.96 -5.08 -10.40
N ILE A 375 24.27 -4.84 -10.24
CA ILE A 375 24.79 -3.62 -9.62
C ILE A 375 24.41 -2.37 -10.44
N ARG A 376 24.57 -2.41 -11.78
CA ARG A 376 24.19 -1.30 -12.66
C ARG A 376 22.71 -0.96 -12.58
N ALA A 377 21.84 -1.96 -12.44
CA ALA A 377 20.39 -1.76 -12.25
C ALA A 377 20.05 -1.24 -10.85
N ALA A 378 20.69 -1.76 -9.80
CA ALA A 378 20.41 -1.41 -8.41
C ALA A 378 20.84 0.01 -8.03
N VAL A 379 22.03 0.45 -8.49
CA VAL A 379 22.63 1.70 -8.02
C VAL A 379 21.74 2.94 -8.26
N PRO A 380 21.16 3.17 -9.46
CA PRO A 380 20.24 4.29 -9.67
C PRO A 380 19.03 4.27 -8.72
N ALA A 381 18.46 3.09 -8.46
CA ALA A 381 17.36 2.93 -7.52
C ALA A 381 17.78 3.23 -6.08
N LEU A 382 18.96 2.76 -5.66
CA LEU A 382 19.51 3.04 -4.33
C LEU A 382 19.82 4.52 -4.13
N VAL A 383 20.33 5.22 -5.16
CA VAL A 383 20.53 6.68 -5.11
C VAL A 383 19.19 7.41 -4.99
N ALA A 384 18.17 7.01 -5.76
CA ALA A 384 16.83 7.58 -5.65
C ALA A 384 16.23 7.33 -4.26
N GLY A 385 16.39 6.11 -3.73
CA GLY A 385 15.95 5.75 -2.39
C GLY A 385 16.66 6.54 -1.28
N ALA A 386 17.98 6.77 -1.40
CA ALA A 386 18.74 7.57 -0.46
C ALA A 386 18.22 9.02 -0.39
N ARG A 387 17.94 9.63 -1.55
CA ARG A 387 17.43 11.00 -1.65
C ARG A 387 16.01 11.17 -1.11
N SER A 388 15.16 10.17 -1.33
CA SER A 388 13.74 10.19 -0.95
C SER A 388 13.47 9.61 0.44
N GLY A 389 14.41 8.83 0.99
CA GLY A 389 14.30 8.16 2.28
C GLY A 389 13.53 6.83 2.24
N LEU A 390 13.47 6.16 1.08
CA LEU A 390 12.90 4.82 0.95
C LEU A 390 13.67 3.80 1.78
N VAL A 391 12.99 2.85 2.39
CA VAL A 391 13.57 1.74 3.15
C VAL A 391 12.92 0.44 2.71
N ARG A 392 11.58 0.34 2.81
CA ARG A 392 10.85 -0.91 2.55
C ARG A 392 10.93 -1.37 1.11
N THR A 393 10.74 -0.47 0.15
CA THR A 393 10.98 -0.77 -1.28
C THR A 393 12.33 -1.46 -1.53
N MET A 394 13.37 -1.16 -0.74
CA MET A 394 14.69 -1.80 -0.87
C MET A 394 14.76 -3.12 -0.11
N ILE A 395 14.50 -3.11 1.20
CA ILE A 395 14.77 -4.30 2.03
C ILE A 395 13.74 -5.42 1.81
N ASP A 396 12.52 -5.08 1.41
CA ASP A 396 11.48 -6.07 1.11
C ASP A 396 11.70 -6.73 -0.27
N ALA A 397 12.63 -6.24 -1.08
CA ALA A 397 13.02 -6.87 -2.35
C ALA A 397 13.74 -8.21 -2.13
N GLY A 398 14.15 -8.50 -0.90
CA GLY A 398 14.65 -9.80 -0.48
C GLY A 398 16.17 -9.96 -0.52
N PRO A 399 16.66 -11.19 -0.33
CA PRO A 399 18.07 -11.48 -0.03
C PRO A 399 19.03 -11.07 -1.15
N GLU A 400 18.59 -11.13 -2.41
CA GLU A 400 19.43 -10.79 -3.57
C GLU A 400 19.81 -9.30 -3.60
N LEU A 401 18.85 -8.40 -3.35
CA LEU A 401 19.19 -6.98 -3.25
C LEU A 401 20.08 -6.72 -2.03
N LEU A 402 19.82 -7.40 -0.91
CA LEU A 402 20.65 -7.28 0.30
C LEU A 402 22.10 -7.73 0.07
N LYS A 403 22.33 -8.77 -0.74
CA LYS A 403 23.67 -9.19 -1.19
C LYS A 403 24.37 -8.06 -1.95
N ILE A 404 23.68 -7.44 -2.90
CA ILE A 404 24.20 -6.28 -3.65
C ILE A 404 24.54 -5.11 -2.71
N ILE A 405 23.63 -4.77 -1.78
CA ILE A 405 23.81 -3.68 -0.79
C ILE A 405 25.05 -3.94 0.09
N ARG A 406 25.27 -5.17 0.57
CA ARG A 406 26.48 -5.54 1.33
C ARG A 406 27.74 -5.36 0.49
N GLY A 407 27.73 -5.85 -0.75
CA GLY A 407 28.85 -5.68 -1.69
C GLY A 407 29.20 -4.21 -1.94
N LEU A 408 28.19 -3.36 -2.17
CA LEU A 408 28.39 -1.92 -2.35
C LEU A 408 28.90 -1.22 -1.10
N ARG A 409 28.42 -1.60 0.10
CA ARG A 409 28.94 -1.10 1.38
C ARG A 409 30.42 -1.44 1.52
N ASP A 410 30.81 -2.67 1.22
CA ASP A 410 32.19 -3.12 1.37
C ASP A 410 33.10 -2.48 0.31
N ALA A 411 32.62 -2.33 -0.93
CA ALA A 411 33.28 -1.56 -1.98
C ALA A 411 33.50 -0.09 -1.57
N SER A 412 32.51 0.54 -0.94
CA SER A 412 32.61 1.90 -0.40
C SER A 412 33.69 2.00 0.69
N ARG A 413 33.69 1.07 1.66
CA ARG A 413 34.70 1.01 2.75
C ARG A 413 36.11 0.79 2.24
N CYS A 414 36.28 -0.06 1.24
CA CYS A 414 37.58 -0.39 0.65
C CYS A 414 38.03 0.60 -0.44
N ARG A 415 37.26 1.66 -0.73
CA ARG A 415 37.50 2.61 -1.84
C ARG A 415 37.62 1.92 -3.20
N ARG A 416 36.83 0.87 -3.41
CA ARG A 416 36.74 0.06 -4.65
C ARG A 416 35.37 0.19 -5.30
N TRP A 417 34.76 1.38 -5.21
CA TRP A 417 33.46 1.63 -5.85
C TRP A 417 33.56 1.40 -7.37
N PRO A 418 32.57 0.77 -8.02
CA PRO A 418 32.60 0.55 -9.45
C PRO A 418 32.75 1.87 -10.22
N ALA A 419 33.67 1.89 -11.20
CA ALA A 419 33.87 3.06 -12.04
C ALA A 419 32.59 3.40 -12.83
N ASN A 420 32.37 4.69 -13.09
CA ASN A 420 31.24 5.22 -13.87
C ASN A 420 29.84 4.99 -13.27
N LEU A 421 29.73 4.60 -11.99
CA LEU A 421 28.47 4.54 -11.27
C LEU A 421 28.35 5.67 -10.25
N PRO A 422 27.17 6.30 -10.10
CA PRO A 422 26.97 7.30 -9.06
C PRO A 422 27.11 6.65 -7.67
N THR A 423 27.72 7.37 -6.74
CA THR A 423 27.94 6.87 -5.39
C THR A 423 26.63 6.80 -4.61
N VAL A 424 26.35 5.66 -3.97
CA VAL A 424 25.28 5.55 -2.97
C VAL A 424 25.84 5.98 -1.61
N PRO A 425 25.16 6.87 -0.87
CA PRO A 425 25.61 7.28 0.46
C PRO A 425 25.79 6.08 1.42
N SER A 426 26.94 6.00 2.09
CA SER A 426 27.31 4.87 2.95
C SER A 426 26.42 4.75 4.20
N ASP A 427 25.96 5.88 4.73
CA ASP A 427 25.00 5.96 5.84
C ASP A 427 23.64 5.35 5.46
N TYR A 428 23.20 5.57 4.22
CA TYR A 428 22.00 4.93 3.69
C TYR A 428 22.15 3.41 3.55
N LEU A 429 23.27 2.94 2.98
CA LEU A 429 23.55 1.49 2.90
C LEU A 429 23.57 0.84 4.29
N TYR A 430 24.17 1.52 5.27
CA TYR A 430 24.19 1.06 6.67
C TYR A 430 22.78 1.04 7.30
N LYS A 431 21.97 2.07 7.04
CA LYS A 431 20.57 2.16 7.50
C LYS A 431 19.74 0.98 7.00
N LEU A 432 19.84 0.64 5.71
CA LEU A 432 19.10 -0.49 5.12
C LEU A 432 19.48 -1.83 5.77
N LEU A 433 20.78 -2.08 5.95
CA LEU A 433 21.27 -3.31 6.58
C LEU A 433 20.89 -3.40 8.06
N THR A 434 20.90 -2.27 8.77
CA THR A 434 20.46 -2.19 10.17
C THR A 434 18.97 -2.48 10.31
N ALA A 435 18.13 -1.87 9.44
CA ALA A 435 16.69 -2.14 9.42
C ALA A 435 16.39 -3.62 9.19
N THR A 436 17.11 -4.24 8.25
CA THR A 436 17.01 -5.69 7.97
C THR A 436 17.33 -6.53 9.21
N HIS A 437 18.38 -6.19 9.95
CA HIS A 437 18.76 -6.91 11.18
C HIS A 437 17.71 -6.78 12.28
N ILE A 438 17.12 -5.59 12.45
CA ILE A 438 16.04 -5.34 13.40
C ILE A 438 14.82 -6.20 13.06
N ASP A 439 14.45 -6.29 11.78
CA ASP A 439 13.32 -7.11 11.33
C ASP A 439 13.60 -8.60 11.54
N ALA A 440 14.79 -9.09 11.21
CA ALA A 440 15.19 -10.48 11.45
C ALA A 440 15.16 -10.86 12.94
N GLY A 441 15.47 -9.91 13.83
CA GLY A 441 15.34 -10.10 15.28
C GLY A 441 13.89 -10.11 15.80
N ARG A 442 12.92 -9.66 14.98
CA ARG A 442 11.50 -9.55 15.32
C ARG A 442 10.59 -10.55 14.58
N ALA A 443 11.00 -11.04 13.41
CA ALA A 443 10.21 -11.95 12.59
C ALA A 443 10.11 -13.36 13.20
N ALA A 444 8.89 -13.88 13.33
CA ALA A 444 8.63 -15.27 13.75
C ALA A 444 8.75 -16.29 12.59
N ILE A 445 8.94 -15.81 11.36
CA ILE A 445 9.04 -16.62 10.14
C ILE A 445 10.38 -16.33 9.47
N PRO A 446 11.25 -17.33 9.26
CA PRO A 446 12.39 -17.16 8.38
C PRO A 446 11.89 -17.10 6.93
N ILE A 447 12.27 -16.05 6.20
CA ILE A 447 12.32 -16.09 4.74
C ILE A 447 13.17 -17.31 4.38
N ILE A 448 12.58 -18.27 3.67
CA ILE A 448 13.21 -19.57 3.39
C ILE A 448 14.34 -19.35 2.39
N ASP A 449 15.59 -19.55 2.81
CA ASP A 449 16.69 -19.80 1.88
C ASP A 449 16.37 -21.07 1.06
N ARG A 450 16.54 -20.98 -0.27
CA ARG A 450 16.26 -22.05 -1.24
C ARG A 450 16.88 -23.39 -0.78
N PRO A 451 16.19 -24.53 -1.01
CA PRO A 451 16.71 -25.84 -0.65
C PRO A 451 17.91 -26.19 -1.55
N GLY A 452 19.12 -25.99 -1.03
CA GLY A 452 20.37 -26.30 -1.73
C GLY A 452 21.63 -26.10 -0.90
N GLU A 453 21.63 -25.19 0.07
CA GLU A 453 22.80 -24.92 0.91
C GLU A 453 22.50 -25.22 2.39
N ARG A 454 22.58 -26.49 2.77
CA ARG A 454 22.75 -26.89 4.18
C ARG A 454 24.19 -27.35 4.38
N ASN A 455 25.08 -26.43 4.72
CA ASN A 455 26.22 -26.80 5.56
C ASN A 455 25.73 -26.84 7.02
N PRO A 456 25.90 -27.95 7.76
CA PRO A 456 25.57 -27.98 9.17
C PRO A 456 26.59 -27.13 9.95
N PRO A 457 26.17 -26.15 10.78
CA PRO A 457 27.10 -25.47 11.66
C PRO A 457 27.38 -26.36 12.88
N GLU A 458 28.63 -26.79 13.05
CA GLU A 458 29.19 -27.33 14.29
C GLU A 458 29.35 -26.22 15.35
N GLU A 459 28.29 -25.48 15.67
CA GLU A 459 28.33 -24.51 16.76
C GLU A 459 27.98 -25.18 18.11
N PRO A 460 28.85 -25.10 19.13
CA PRO A 460 28.56 -25.62 20.45
C PRO A 460 27.35 -24.90 21.10
N LEU A 461 26.72 -25.56 22.08
CA LEU A 461 25.61 -24.96 22.84
C LEU A 461 26.10 -23.74 23.62
N ASN A 462 25.37 -22.63 23.53
CA ASN A 462 25.69 -21.41 24.26
C ASN A 462 25.21 -21.49 25.74
N ALA A 463 25.71 -20.60 26.60
CA ALA A 463 25.39 -20.60 28.03
C ALA A 463 23.87 -20.55 28.33
N ARG A 464 23.10 -19.83 27.50
CA ARG A 464 21.65 -19.68 27.65
C ARG A 464 20.90 -20.96 27.27
N GLU A 465 21.37 -21.67 26.26
CA GLU A 465 20.87 -22.99 25.87
C GLU A 465 21.13 -24.04 26.95
N ILE A 466 22.29 -23.98 27.60
CA ILE A 466 22.64 -24.83 28.75
C ILE A 466 21.72 -24.56 29.95
N ASP A 467 21.45 -23.30 30.28
CA ASP A 467 20.53 -22.94 31.38
C ASP A 467 19.11 -23.44 31.11
N ILE A 468 18.64 -23.35 29.87
CA ILE A 468 17.34 -23.89 29.47
C ILE A 468 17.33 -25.43 29.55
N LEU A 469 18.39 -26.11 29.12
CA LEU A 469 18.55 -27.56 29.27
C LEU A 469 18.54 -28.01 30.75
N ARG A 470 19.15 -27.24 31.65
CA ARG A 470 19.14 -27.52 33.10
C ARG A 470 17.74 -27.44 33.68
N LEU A 471 16.99 -26.39 33.36
CA LEU A 471 15.60 -26.25 33.82
C LEU A 471 14.68 -27.31 33.20
N LEU A 472 14.97 -27.73 31.96
CA LEU A 472 14.27 -28.82 31.30
C LEU A 472 14.55 -30.18 31.95
N ASN A 473 15.79 -30.42 32.39
CA ASN A 473 16.20 -31.58 33.17
C ASN A 473 15.53 -31.66 34.55
N CYS A 474 15.20 -30.51 35.13
CA CYS A 474 14.40 -30.41 36.36
C CYS A 474 12.89 -30.61 36.13
N GLY A 475 12.44 -30.89 34.90
CA GLY A 475 11.04 -31.18 34.58
C GLY A 475 10.14 -29.96 34.37
N LEU A 476 10.67 -28.74 34.40
CA LEU A 476 9.87 -27.51 34.29
C LEU A 476 9.22 -27.35 32.91
N SER A 477 7.94 -26.97 32.86
CA SER A 477 7.25 -26.62 31.61
C SER A 477 7.84 -25.37 30.94
N ASN A 478 7.58 -25.17 29.64
CA ASN A 478 8.08 -23.99 28.91
C ASN A 478 7.62 -22.66 29.54
N LYS A 479 6.46 -22.65 30.20
CA LYS A 479 5.92 -21.50 30.91
C LYS A 479 6.70 -21.20 32.20
N GLU A 480 7.12 -22.24 32.91
CA GLU A 480 7.93 -22.11 34.14
C GLU A 480 9.37 -21.73 33.81
N ILE A 481 9.94 -22.30 32.75
CA ILE A 481 11.27 -21.91 32.24
C ILE A 481 11.28 -20.44 31.84
N ALA A 482 10.23 -19.99 31.12
CA ALA A 482 10.07 -18.60 30.71
C ALA A 482 10.06 -17.66 31.92
N ARG A 483 9.28 -18.01 32.95
CA ARG A 483 9.21 -17.26 34.21
C ARG A 483 10.55 -17.25 34.97
N SER A 484 11.24 -18.39 35.03
CA SER A 484 12.50 -18.54 35.76
C SER A 484 13.66 -17.76 35.14
N LEU A 485 13.62 -17.51 33.82
CA LEU A 485 14.70 -16.85 33.08
C LEU A 485 14.36 -15.42 32.61
N GLY A 486 13.16 -14.91 32.95
CA GLY A 486 12.67 -13.61 32.48
C GLY A 486 12.45 -13.56 30.96
N LEU A 487 12.06 -14.68 30.35
CA LEU A 487 11.83 -14.83 28.91
C LEU A 487 10.35 -14.98 28.59
N THR A 488 9.96 -14.84 27.33
CA THR A 488 8.61 -15.22 26.87
C THR A 488 8.55 -16.73 26.58
N ILE A 489 7.34 -17.32 26.60
CA ILE A 489 7.14 -18.75 26.27
C ILE A 489 7.63 -19.07 24.85
N ASN A 490 7.44 -18.15 23.90
CA ASN A 490 7.88 -18.31 22.52
C ASN A 490 9.40 -18.27 22.40
N THR A 491 10.07 -17.40 23.18
CA THR A 491 11.54 -17.39 23.29
C THR A 491 12.07 -18.73 23.81
N VAL A 492 11.42 -19.33 24.81
CA VAL A 492 11.79 -20.68 25.30
C VAL A 492 11.59 -21.74 24.22
N LYS A 493 10.46 -21.73 23.51
CA LYS A 493 10.21 -22.67 22.39
C LYS A 493 11.26 -22.55 21.28
N TRP A 494 11.72 -21.33 20.97
CA TRP A 494 12.79 -21.08 20.01
C TRP A 494 14.12 -21.68 20.48
N TYR A 495 14.53 -21.41 21.72
CA TYR A 495 15.75 -22.00 22.27
C TYR A 495 15.70 -23.53 22.26
N LEU A 496 14.55 -24.13 22.59
CA LEU A 496 14.38 -25.58 22.52
C LEU A 496 14.51 -26.14 21.11
N LYS A 497 13.97 -25.45 20.10
CA LYS A 497 14.15 -25.84 18.69
C LYS A 497 15.62 -25.83 18.28
N ASN A 498 16.38 -24.83 18.70
CA ASN A 498 17.82 -24.74 18.41
C ASN A 498 18.63 -25.79 19.17
N ILE A 499 18.31 -26.03 20.43
CA ILE A 499 18.89 -27.11 21.24
C ILE A 499 18.66 -28.46 20.55
N TYR A 500 17.45 -28.72 20.08
CA TYR A 500 17.09 -29.97 19.39
C TYR A 500 17.87 -30.15 18.09
N ALA A 501 18.00 -29.08 17.30
CA ALA A 501 18.78 -29.07 16.07
C ALA A 501 20.28 -29.34 16.34
N LYS A 502 20.86 -28.67 17.34
CA LYS A 502 22.28 -28.82 17.72
C LYS A 502 22.59 -30.17 18.36
N LEU A 503 21.64 -30.74 19.10
CA LEU A 503 21.77 -32.07 19.69
C LEU A 503 21.39 -33.20 18.73
N GLY A 504 20.76 -32.91 17.59
CA GLY A 504 20.33 -33.91 16.61
C GLY A 504 19.16 -34.77 17.08
N VAL A 505 18.26 -34.21 17.88
CA VAL A 505 17.13 -34.93 18.51
C VAL A 505 15.80 -34.28 18.14
N ALA A 506 14.70 -35.04 18.19
CA ALA A 506 13.39 -34.54 17.81
C ALA A 506 12.48 -34.27 19.02
N ARG A 507 12.72 -34.94 20.15
CA ARG A 507 11.83 -34.89 21.32
C ARG A 507 12.50 -34.33 22.56
N ARG A 508 11.66 -33.71 23.39
CA ARG A 508 12.02 -33.12 24.69
C ARG A 508 12.78 -34.08 25.61
N GLY A 509 12.31 -35.33 25.73
CA GLY A 509 12.99 -36.34 26.56
C GLY A 509 14.35 -36.76 25.97
N GLU A 510 14.44 -36.84 24.64
CA GLU A 510 15.68 -37.18 23.91
C GLU A 510 16.75 -36.10 24.10
N SER A 511 16.37 -34.81 24.14
CA SER A 511 17.32 -33.72 24.39
C SER A 511 18.00 -33.76 25.75
N VAL A 512 17.32 -34.24 26.80
CA VAL A 512 17.92 -34.37 28.13
C VAL A 512 18.87 -35.55 28.16
N ALA A 513 18.45 -36.69 27.59
CA ALA A 513 19.28 -37.88 27.50
C ALA A 513 20.55 -37.64 26.67
N GLU A 514 20.43 -36.94 25.54
CA GLU A 514 21.56 -36.55 24.69
C GLU A 514 22.50 -35.56 25.37
N ALA A 515 21.95 -34.55 26.06
CA ALA A 515 22.74 -33.57 26.79
C ALA A 515 23.53 -34.18 27.97
N ARG A 516 22.99 -35.19 28.66
CA ARG A 516 23.74 -35.98 29.65
C ARG A 516 24.85 -36.82 29.01
N ARG A 517 24.55 -37.50 27.89
CA ARG A 517 25.55 -38.33 27.17
C ARG A 517 26.74 -37.51 26.69
N ARG A 518 26.52 -36.25 26.28
CA ARG A 518 27.55 -35.32 25.83
C ARG A 518 28.19 -34.48 26.95
N GLY A 519 27.81 -34.71 28.23
CA GLY A 519 28.42 -34.06 29.39
C GLY A 519 27.99 -32.60 29.66
N PHE A 520 26.92 -32.11 29.02
CA PHE A 520 26.39 -30.76 29.27
C PHE A 520 25.51 -30.67 30.54
N LEU A 521 25.02 -31.82 31.01
CA LEU A 521 24.21 -31.98 32.21
C LEU A 521 24.80 -33.11 33.08
N PRO A 522 24.68 -33.00 34.42
CA PRO A 522 25.13 -34.04 35.35
C PRO A 522 24.30 -35.33 35.27
#